data_AF-A0A661MB80-F1
#
_entry.id   AF-A0A661MB80-F1
#
_cell.length_a   1.000
_cell.length_b   1.000
_cell.length_c   1.000
_cell.angle_alpha   90.00
_cell.angle_beta   90.00
_cell.angle_gamma   90.00
#
_symmetry.space_group_name_H-M   'P 1'
#
loop_
_entity.id
_entity.type
_entity.pdbx_description
1 polymer ?
#
loop_
_entity_poly.entity_id
_entity_poly.type
_entity_poly.pdbx_seq_one_letter_code
_entity_poly.pdbx_strand_id
1 'polypeptide(L)'
;MKRACARQNRLGALWAVFAVCFFMATGAGGEVRDARMDRRCLSCHARIESMGPDHDFECGVCHLQPAHRSLSWLDGHRKVVRNPSDPRWVRTFCMPCHEQEIGIVEKGLHGTVAGIINQTRYLWGAQEKASPPRYGLSGPLAPLPEPDPMAYPENPAQLVDDFLRRRCLRCHIHTEGSTGDGLYRASGCAACHVPYEDDGRYRGSDTAVDREKAGYPARHVFRSPIPNDQCLRCHNQNHVGADYMGLFQHDFSERYRSPVGASGTSKRIYGLDYHHLAVDIHAERGLWCVDCHRKADVMGDGKVYGYQMAVPKTSCSGCHGGFRGARPDPSIPGVVAGGSEFRFRTRGAKRLHRLPLFDADVVAHGVMEHERVRCSACHAQWSFQDYGLSVIREDRLDPLKWLGLEAQGDPVVEKVLLEVSRMRQPLQPATRDRVSWTLKKGAWSLGWRYRRWELMPLGVDHEGRFSIVRPLYQFIVSYVDEAGYAALDGIIPIRGDFTSKGWAFSPYVPHTVSPAGRSCMSCHLSRSAAGLGWMDGTTPDLDLTRPAPPAVPGMRLLSGRERQRLLNPSKRWRKLRFRALRNTRDVPMGDAG
;
A
#
# COMPACT_ATOMS: atom_id res chain seq x y z
N MET A 1 22.02 -14.27 -21.33
CA MET A 1 21.60 -12.94 -21.82
C MET A 1 22.78 -11.99 -22.11
N LYS A 2 23.90 -12.46 -22.69
CA LYS A 2 25.05 -11.63 -23.14
C LYS A 2 24.99 -11.21 -24.63
N ARG A 3 23.82 -11.22 -25.29
CA ARG A 3 23.74 -11.17 -26.78
C ARG A 3 22.85 -10.09 -27.39
N ALA A 4 22.40 -9.08 -26.65
CA ALA A 4 21.48 -8.07 -27.20
C ALA A 4 22.09 -6.68 -27.46
N CYS A 5 23.35 -6.41 -27.09
CA CYS A 5 23.93 -5.06 -27.23
C CYS A 5 24.83 -4.86 -28.47
N ALA A 6 24.92 -5.84 -29.38
CA ALA A 6 25.80 -5.75 -30.54
C ALA A 6 25.04 -6.02 -31.84
N ARG A 7 24.28 -5.02 -32.33
CA ARG A 7 23.81 -4.97 -33.73
C ARG A 7 23.21 -3.60 -34.09
N GLN A 8 24.07 -2.60 -34.28
CA GLN A 8 23.79 -1.47 -35.17
C GLN A 8 25.11 -1.10 -35.84
N ASN A 9 25.26 -1.54 -37.10
CA ASN A 9 26.02 -0.91 -38.19
C ASN A 9 26.35 -1.95 -39.26
N ARG A 10 25.70 -1.83 -40.43
CA ARG A 10 26.26 -2.08 -41.78
C ARG A 10 25.16 -2.03 -42.85
N LEU A 11 25.22 -1.02 -43.71
CA LEU A 11 24.78 -0.92 -45.12
C LEU A 11 25.05 0.56 -45.52
N GLY A 12 25.80 0.94 -46.56
CA GLY A 12 26.41 0.22 -47.67
C GLY A 12 27.58 1.01 -48.29
N ALA A 13 28.24 0.39 -49.26
CA ALA A 13 29.41 0.87 -50.03
C ALA A 13 28.98 1.92 -51.10
N LEU A 14 29.84 2.78 -51.67
CA LEU A 14 30.87 2.45 -52.68
C LEU A 14 31.57 3.74 -53.23
N TRP A 15 32.80 3.58 -53.76
CA TRP A 15 33.62 4.45 -54.65
C TRP A 15 34.54 5.55 -54.06
N ALA A 16 35.86 5.29 -54.04
CA ALA A 16 36.84 5.83 -55.01
C ALA A 16 38.30 5.53 -54.58
N VAL A 17 39.13 5.20 -55.57
CA VAL A 17 40.54 4.77 -55.49
C VAL A 17 41.48 5.98 -55.38
N PHE A 18 42.52 5.92 -54.53
CA PHE A 18 43.92 6.25 -54.88
C PHE A 18 44.88 5.88 -53.72
N ALA A 19 46.06 5.37 -54.10
CA ALA A 19 47.08 4.76 -53.25
C ALA A 19 47.95 5.78 -52.49
N VAL A 20 48.55 5.36 -51.35
CA VAL A 20 50.02 5.27 -51.13
C VAL A 20 50.33 4.87 -49.66
N CYS A 21 51.14 3.80 -49.57
CA CYS A 21 52.04 3.23 -48.56
C CYS A 21 52.17 3.73 -47.09
N PHE A 22 52.28 2.70 -46.23
CA PHE A 22 53.14 2.53 -45.03
C PHE A 22 52.86 3.35 -43.75
N PHE A 23 52.37 2.67 -42.70
CA PHE A 23 53.16 2.35 -41.49
C PHE A 23 52.42 1.38 -40.56
N MET A 24 53.19 0.47 -39.95
CA MET A 24 52.75 -0.53 -38.97
C MET A 24 52.27 0.13 -37.67
N ALA A 25 51.16 -0.35 -37.09
CA ALA A 25 51.01 -0.52 -35.64
C ALA A 25 49.74 -1.34 -35.35
N THR A 26 49.93 -2.55 -34.84
CA THR A 26 48.91 -3.36 -34.19
C THR A 26 48.37 -2.62 -32.96
N GLY A 27 47.11 -2.21 -32.99
CA GLY A 27 46.41 -1.65 -31.85
C GLY A 27 44.99 -2.18 -31.80
N ALA A 28 44.79 -3.28 -31.07
CA ALA A 28 43.47 -3.74 -30.68
C ALA A 28 42.84 -2.66 -29.78
N GLY A 29 41.94 -1.86 -30.35
CA GLY A 29 41.09 -0.92 -29.62
C GLY A 29 40.02 -1.68 -28.83
N GLY A 30 40.42 -2.30 -27.73
CA GLY A 30 39.51 -2.56 -26.61
C GLY A 30 39.55 -1.34 -25.71
N GLU A 31 38.41 -0.67 -25.52
CA GLU A 31 38.26 0.35 -24.49
C GLU A 31 38.71 -0.25 -23.15
N VAL A 32 39.81 0.28 -22.63
CA VAL A 32 40.35 -0.06 -21.32
C VAL A 32 39.35 0.44 -20.28
N ARG A 33 38.62 -0.49 -19.66
CA ARG A 33 37.85 -0.25 -18.44
C ARG A 33 38.78 0.36 -17.40
N ASP A 34 38.53 1.61 -16.97
CA ASP A 34 39.35 2.24 -15.95
C ASP A 34 38.98 1.68 -14.56
N ALA A 35 39.53 0.51 -14.24
CA ALA A 35 39.40 -0.18 -12.95
C ALA A 35 39.89 0.62 -11.72
N ARG A 36 40.23 1.90 -11.88
CA ARG A 36 40.74 2.79 -10.83
C ARG A 36 39.64 3.41 -9.96
N MET A 37 38.41 3.54 -10.45
CA MET A 37 37.36 4.22 -9.66
C MET A 37 36.72 3.30 -8.61
N ASP A 38 36.51 2.02 -8.96
CA ASP A 38 36.02 1.00 -8.02
C ASP A 38 36.98 0.79 -6.82
N ARG A 39 38.30 0.90 -7.09
CA ARG A 39 39.36 0.80 -6.06
C ARG A 39 39.36 1.94 -5.03
N ARG A 40 38.62 3.04 -5.22
CA ARG A 40 38.55 4.18 -4.27
C ARG A 40 37.30 4.19 -3.41
N CYS A 41 36.16 3.71 -3.92
CA CYS A 41 34.99 3.48 -3.07
C CYS A 41 35.26 2.29 -2.14
N LEU A 42 35.78 1.19 -2.69
CA LEU A 42 36.06 -0.04 -1.96
C LEU A 42 37.25 0.06 -0.99
N SER A 43 38.08 1.11 -1.07
CA SER A 43 39.14 1.34 -0.07
C SER A 43 38.57 1.73 1.30
N CYS A 44 37.42 2.41 1.31
CA CYS A 44 36.69 2.73 2.54
C CYS A 44 35.57 1.70 2.79
N HIS A 45 34.74 1.45 1.78
CA HIS A 45 33.62 0.51 1.83
C HIS A 45 34.07 -0.93 1.57
N ALA A 46 35.08 -1.37 2.33
CA ALA A 46 35.61 -2.71 2.18
C ALA A 46 34.52 -3.73 2.53
N ARG A 47 34.32 -4.73 1.66
CA ARG A 47 33.34 -5.81 1.81
C ARG A 47 31.86 -5.37 1.74
N ILE A 48 31.57 -4.20 1.17
CA ILE A 48 30.19 -3.89 0.76
C ILE A 48 29.63 -4.99 -0.14
N GLU A 49 28.35 -5.33 0.02
CA GLU A 49 27.74 -6.38 -0.81
C GLU A 49 27.64 -5.96 -2.28
N SER A 50 27.84 -6.94 -3.17
CA SER A 50 27.42 -6.82 -4.56
C SER A 50 25.89 -6.76 -4.64
N MET A 51 25.36 -5.87 -5.48
CA MET A 51 23.92 -5.75 -5.77
C MET A 51 23.35 -6.96 -6.54
N GLY A 52 24.21 -7.91 -6.92
CA GLY A 52 23.87 -9.12 -7.65
C GLY A 52 24.52 -9.16 -9.03
N PRO A 53 24.51 -10.32 -9.70
CA PRO A 53 25.23 -10.53 -10.97
C PRO A 53 24.74 -9.62 -12.11
N ASP A 54 23.46 -9.20 -12.07
CA ASP A 54 22.88 -8.29 -13.08
C ASP A 54 23.21 -6.81 -12.81
N HIS A 55 23.80 -6.49 -11.66
CA HIS A 55 24.19 -5.14 -11.24
C HIS A 55 25.66 -5.05 -10.81
N ASP A 56 26.51 -5.92 -11.38
CA ASP A 56 27.95 -5.93 -11.12
C ASP A 56 28.65 -4.81 -11.91
N PHE A 57 28.42 -3.57 -11.47
CA PHE A 57 28.96 -2.35 -12.05
C PHE A 57 29.89 -1.64 -11.06
N GLU A 58 30.79 -0.79 -11.56
CA GLU A 58 31.54 0.12 -10.70
C GLU A 58 30.59 1.04 -9.93
N CYS A 59 30.89 1.31 -8.65
CA CYS A 59 29.96 2.01 -7.75
C CYS A 59 29.44 3.35 -8.33
N GLY A 60 30.33 4.12 -8.96
CA GLY A 60 29.98 5.45 -9.50
C GLY A 60 29.09 5.42 -10.74
N VAL A 61 28.87 4.26 -11.38
CA VAL A 61 27.86 4.14 -12.46
C VAL A 61 26.48 4.48 -11.90
N CYS A 62 26.16 3.99 -10.71
CA CYS A 62 24.88 4.24 -10.07
C CYS A 62 24.93 5.40 -9.08
N HIS A 63 26.03 5.57 -8.35
CA HIS A 63 26.10 6.50 -7.23
C HIS A 63 26.71 7.87 -7.58
N LEU A 64 27.29 8.06 -8.77
CA LEU A 64 27.82 9.34 -9.22
C LEU A 64 27.14 9.80 -10.50
N GLN A 65 26.66 11.05 -10.50
CA GLN A 65 26.17 11.69 -11.71
C GLN A 65 27.24 11.65 -12.82
N PRO A 66 26.86 11.58 -14.11
CA PRO A 66 27.80 11.46 -15.22
C PRO A 66 28.96 12.46 -15.18
N ALA A 67 28.69 13.72 -14.83
CA ALA A 67 29.69 14.79 -14.72
C ALA A 67 30.79 14.56 -13.67
N HIS A 68 30.56 13.64 -12.72
CA HIS A 68 31.49 13.36 -11.61
C HIS A 68 32.21 12.01 -11.74
N ARG A 69 31.89 11.20 -12.78
CA ARG A 69 32.47 9.85 -12.96
C ARG A 69 33.93 9.86 -13.40
N SER A 70 34.43 10.96 -13.94
CA SER A 70 35.84 11.13 -14.31
C SER A 70 36.70 11.64 -13.16
N LEU A 71 36.09 11.98 -12.01
CA LEU A 71 36.84 12.45 -10.86
C LEU A 71 37.75 11.33 -10.37
N SER A 72 39.04 11.64 -10.30
CA SER A 72 39.98 10.69 -9.74
C SER A 72 39.65 10.47 -8.25
N TRP A 73 39.50 11.50 -7.43
CA TRP A 73 39.26 11.36 -5.97
C TRP A 73 37.97 12.05 -5.51
N LEU A 74 37.36 11.49 -4.45
CA LEU A 74 36.26 12.10 -3.72
C LEU A 74 36.71 12.43 -2.29
N ASP A 75 36.53 13.68 -1.91
CA ASP A 75 36.78 14.23 -0.58
C ASP A 75 35.69 13.88 0.46
N GLY A 76 34.61 13.21 0.03
CA GLY A 76 33.54 12.69 0.89
C GLY A 76 32.29 12.30 0.09
N HIS A 77 31.18 12.01 0.80
CA HIS A 77 29.92 11.57 0.17
C HIS A 77 29.06 12.70 -0.42
N ARG A 78 29.50 13.97 -0.43
CA ARG A 78 28.68 15.11 -0.91
C ARG A 78 28.22 14.96 -2.36
N LYS A 79 29.02 14.33 -3.22
CA LYS A 79 28.70 14.06 -4.64
C LYS A 79 28.06 12.68 -4.86
N VAL A 80 27.92 11.88 -3.80
CA VAL A 80 27.42 10.51 -3.86
C VAL A 80 25.91 10.50 -3.69
N VAL A 81 25.21 9.98 -4.69
CA VAL A 81 23.76 9.75 -4.64
C VAL A 81 23.49 8.52 -3.81
N ARG A 82 22.85 8.70 -2.65
CA ARG A 82 22.55 7.60 -1.71
C ARG A 82 21.58 6.56 -2.28
N ASN A 83 20.51 6.99 -2.95
CA ASN A 83 19.52 6.12 -3.58
C ASN A 83 19.41 6.45 -5.08
N PRO A 84 20.04 5.66 -5.97
CA PRO A 84 19.98 5.91 -7.41
C PRO A 84 18.60 5.64 -8.03
N SER A 85 17.75 4.87 -7.33
CA SER A 85 16.41 4.52 -7.81
C SER A 85 15.32 5.51 -7.37
N ASP A 86 15.66 6.52 -6.57
CA ASP A 86 14.73 7.59 -6.19
C ASP A 86 14.15 8.26 -7.45
N PRO A 87 12.85 8.66 -7.47
CA PRO A 87 12.25 9.27 -8.66
C PRO A 87 13.00 10.50 -9.21
N ARG A 88 13.76 11.22 -8.37
CA ARG A 88 14.64 12.31 -8.81
C ARG A 88 15.78 11.85 -9.72
N TRP A 89 16.21 10.60 -9.58
CA TRP A 89 17.45 10.07 -10.17
C TRP A 89 17.23 8.85 -11.07
N VAL A 90 16.08 8.18 -10.98
CA VAL A 90 15.79 6.91 -11.68
C VAL A 90 16.01 7.00 -13.20
N ARG A 91 15.71 8.15 -13.81
CA ARG A 91 15.93 8.39 -15.25
C ARG A 91 17.40 8.53 -15.63
N THR A 92 18.24 8.95 -14.69
CA THR A 92 19.69 9.07 -14.91
C THR A 92 20.38 7.71 -14.77
N PHE A 93 20.03 6.94 -13.74
CA PHE A 93 20.78 5.74 -13.37
C PHE A 93 20.16 4.43 -13.83
N CYS A 94 18.83 4.31 -13.85
CA CYS A 94 18.15 3.05 -14.14
C CYS A 94 17.60 2.98 -15.57
N MET A 95 17.10 4.10 -16.10
CA MET A 95 16.45 4.15 -17.42
C MET A 95 17.28 3.63 -18.60
N PRO A 96 18.60 3.82 -18.67
CA PRO A 96 19.39 3.26 -19.77
C PRO A 96 19.26 1.73 -19.94
N CYS A 97 18.87 1.01 -18.88
CA CYS A 97 18.67 -0.45 -18.89
C CYS A 97 17.21 -0.88 -18.62
N HIS A 98 16.43 -0.04 -17.92
CA HIS A 98 15.10 -0.37 -17.38
C HIS A 98 14.00 0.58 -17.85
N GLU A 99 14.11 1.11 -19.07
CA GLU A 99 13.12 2.05 -19.64
C GLU A 99 11.69 1.48 -19.58
N GLN A 100 11.51 0.21 -19.93
CA GLN A 100 10.20 -0.43 -19.92
C GLN A 100 9.63 -0.55 -18.50
N GLU A 101 10.40 -1.05 -17.54
CA GLU A 101 9.97 -1.15 -16.13
C GLU A 101 9.58 0.22 -15.55
N ILE A 102 10.37 1.25 -15.83
CA ILE A 102 10.09 2.61 -15.35
C ILE A 102 8.78 3.13 -15.95
N GLY A 103 8.61 3.00 -17.27
CA GLY A 103 7.38 3.42 -17.95
C GLY A 103 6.13 2.67 -17.46
N ILE A 104 6.28 1.43 -17.01
CA ILE A 104 5.21 0.65 -16.39
C ILE A 104 4.89 1.17 -14.98
N VAL A 105 5.90 1.31 -14.11
CA VAL A 105 5.73 1.75 -12.71
C VAL A 105 5.15 3.16 -12.63
N GLU A 106 5.59 4.07 -13.50
CA GLU A 106 5.08 5.44 -13.55
C GLU A 106 3.59 5.52 -13.90
N LYS A 107 3.03 4.50 -14.57
CA LYS A 107 1.59 4.42 -14.91
C LYS A 107 0.78 3.61 -13.90
N GLY A 108 1.42 2.68 -13.18
CA GLY A 108 0.80 1.86 -12.15
C GLY A 108 0.32 2.66 -10.93
N LEU A 109 -0.49 2.05 -10.06
CA LEU A 109 -1.05 2.72 -8.89
C LEU A 109 -0.02 3.06 -7.81
N HIS A 110 1.05 2.29 -7.67
CA HIS A 110 2.12 2.61 -6.73
C HIS A 110 2.92 3.85 -7.17
N GLY A 111 3.07 4.08 -8.47
CA GLY A 111 3.64 5.31 -9.01
C GLY A 111 2.64 6.48 -8.94
N THR A 112 1.50 6.33 -9.59
CA THR A 112 0.56 7.44 -9.79
C THR A 112 -0.18 7.87 -8.53
N VAL A 113 -0.55 6.94 -7.65
CA VAL A 113 -1.44 7.15 -6.49
C VAL A 113 -2.83 7.69 -6.90
N ALA A 114 -3.18 7.54 -8.17
CA ALA A 114 -4.31 8.22 -8.80
C ALA A 114 -5.63 7.97 -8.05
N GLY A 115 -5.86 6.75 -7.59
CA GLY A 115 -7.11 6.41 -6.92
C GLY A 115 -7.31 7.06 -5.56
N ILE A 116 -6.26 7.27 -4.77
CA ILE A 116 -6.38 7.94 -3.46
C ILE A 116 -6.57 9.44 -3.68
N ILE A 117 -5.73 10.05 -4.53
CA ILE A 117 -5.76 11.48 -4.82
C ILE A 117 -7.13 11.92 -5.34
N ASN A 118 -7.60 11.30 -6.42
CA ASN A 118 -8.81 11.77 -7.10
C ASN A 118 -10.09 11.49 -6.31
N GLN A 119 -10.16 10.35 -5.60
CA GLN A 119 -11.30 10.07 -4.72
C GLN A 119 -11.35 11.05 -3.54
N THR A 120 -10.21 11.33 -2.89
CA THR A 120 -10.17 12.25 -1.74
C THR A 120 -10.55 13.67 -2.17
N ARG A 121 -9.98 14.17 -3.28
CA ARG A 121 -10.32 15.48 -3.84
C ARG A 121 -11.81 15.58 -4.22
N TYR A 122 -12.37 14.54 -4.84
CA TYR A 122 -13.79 14.52 -5.19
C TYR A 122 -14.67 14.57 -3.94
N LEU A 123 -14.33 13.75 -2.94
CA LEU A 123 -15.07 13.69 -1.68
C LEU A 123 -14.94 14.97 -0.86
N TRP A 124 -13.87 15.75 -1.02
CA TRP A 124 -13.69 17.05 -0.35
C TRP A 124 -14.22 18.24 -1.15
N GLY A 125 -14.80 18.01 -2.33
CA GLY A 125 -15.36 19.07 -3.17
C GLY A 125 -14.37 19.77 -4.11
N ALA A 126 -13.09 19.35 -4.13
CA ALA A 126 -12.04 19.98 -4.93
C ALA A 126 -11.97 19.50 -6.39
N GLN A 127 -12.84 18.57 -6.79
CA GLN A 127 -13.06 18.17 -8.18
C GLN A 127 -14.42 17.49 -8.35
N GLU A 128 -15.00 17.58 -9.55
CA GLU A 128 -16.35 17.09 -9.85
C GLU A 128 -16.50 15.56 -9.82
N LYS A 129 -15.45 14.79 -10.18
CA LYS A 129 -15.51 13.32 -10.34
C LYS A 129 -14.26 12.64 -9.83
N ALA A 130 -14.39 11.45 -9.23
CA ALA A 130 -13.24 10.67 -8.78
C ALA A 130 -12.57 9.83 -9.88
N SER A 131 -13.31 9.48 -10.94
CA SER A 131 -12.84 8.61 -12.03
C SER A 131 -13.47 9.06 -13.36
N PRO A 132 -12.75 9.05 -14.50
CA PRO A 132 -11.33 8.71 -14.65
C PRO A 132 -10.40 9.66 -13.88
N PRO A 133 -9.20 9.21 -13.47
CA PRO A 133 -8.31 10.04 -12.66
C PRO A 133 -7.71 11.18 -13.48
N ARG A 134 -7.62 12.37 -12.88
CA ARG A 134 -6.98 13.57 -13.44
C ARG A 134 -5.59 13.80 -12.89
N TYR A 135 -5.43 13.61 -11.58
CA TYR A 135 -4.20 13.95 -10.87
C TYR A 135 -3.42 12.71 -10.41
N GLY A 136 -2.10 12.82 -10.36
CA GLY A 136 -1.20 11.78 -9.86
C GLY A 136 0.16 12.34 -9.49
N LEU A 137 1.07 11.46 -9.04
CA LEU A 137 2.48 11.79 -8.76
C LEU A 137 3.41 11.45 -9.93
N SER A 138 2.94 10.68 -10.91
CA SER A 138 3.72 10.23 -12.06
C SER A 138 2.80 9.87 -13.23
N GLY A 139 3.40 9.45 -14.35
CA GLY A 139 2.68 8.99 -15.53
C GLY A 139 2.03 10.15 -16.31
N PRO A 140 1.02 9.87 -17.14
CA PRO A 140 0.39 10.88 -18.00
C PRO A 140 -0.66 11.74 -17.27
N LEU A 141 -0.62 11.79 -15.93
CA LEU A 141 -1.59 12.52 -15.12
C LEU A 141 -1.06 13.92 -14.78
N ALA A 142 -1.97 14.85 -14.53
CA ALA A 142 -1.60 16.17 -14.04
C ALA A 142 -0.94 16.04 -12.65
N PRO A 143 0.09 16.84 -12.34
CA PRO A 143 0.70 16.82 -11.03
C PRO A 143 -0.33 17.22 -9.97
N LEU A 144 -0.22 16.61 -8.79
CA LEU A 144 -1.01 17.02 -7.63
C LEU A 144 -0.77 18.52 -7.34
N PRO A 145 -1.81 19.37 -7.34
CA PRO A 145 -1.67 20.81 -7.15
C PRO A 145 -0.95 21.18 -5.86
N GLU A 146 -0.23 22.29 -5.92
CA GLU A 146 0.36 22.92 -4.74
C GLU A 146 -0.64 23.93 -4.17
N PRO A 147 -0.99 23.85 -2.88
CA PRO A 147 -1.84 24.83 -2.23
C PRO A 147 -1.23 26.24 -2.29
N ASP A 148 -2.06 27.25 -2.52
CA ASP A 148 -1.65 28.65 -2.39
C ASP A 148 -1.30 28.95 -0.93
N PRO A 149 -0.04 29.33 -0.61
CA PRO A 149 0.37 29.59 0.77
C PRO A 149 -0.31 30.83 1.37
N MET A 150 -0.88 31.73 0.56
CA MET A 150 -1.54 32.96 1.01
C MET A 150 -3.06 32.82 1.15
N ALA A 151 -3.65 31.74 0.62
CA ALA A 151 -5.08 31.52 0.71
C ALA A 151 -5.50 31.16 2.13
N TYR A 152 -6.49 31.88 2.67
CA TYR A 152 -7.13 31.51 3.93
C TYR A 152 -8.18 30.41 3.66
N PRO A 153 -8.08 29.23 4.30
CA PRO A 153 -9.04 28.14 4.08
C PRO A 153 -10.41 28.44 4.70
N GLU A 154 -11.43 28.54 3.85
CA GLU A 154 -12.84 28.77 4.21
C GLU A 154 -13.70 27.51 4.06
N ASN A 155 -13.16 26.47 3.40
CA ASN A 155 -13.85 25.19 3.23
C ASN A 155 -12.87 24.02 3.09
N PRO A 156 -13.34 22.77 3.29
CA PRO A 156 -12.50 21.59 3.14
C PRO A 156 -11.78 21.49 1.79
N ALA A 157 -12.41 21.87 0.67
CA ALA A 157 -11.81 21.70 -0.66
C ALA A 157 -10.46 22.43 -0.80
N GLN A 158 -10.26 23.53 -0.09
CA GLN A 158 -9.01 24.30 -0.06
C GLN A 158 -7.89 23.62 0.76
N LEU A 159 -8.22 22.63 1.60
CA LEU A 159 -7.27 21.93 2.47
C LEU A 159 -6.84 20.56 1.93
N VAL A 160 -7.55 20.00 0.96
CA VAL A 160 -7.37 18.59 0.56
C VAL A 160 -5.97 18.31 0.00
N ASP A 161 -5.43 19.23 -0.80
CA ASP A 161 -4.13 19.05 -1.44
C ASP A 161 -3.00 19.14 -0.40
N ASP A 162 -3.15 20.03 0.58
CA ASP A 162 -2.24 20.14 1.71
C ASP A 162 -2.27 18.86 2.58
N PHE A 163 -3.46 18.35 2.89
CA PHE A 163 -3.66 17.10 3.62
C PHE A 163 -3.01 15.91 2.89
N LEU A 164 -3.27 15.79 1.58
CA LEU A 164 -2.70 14.74 0.76
C LEU A 164 -1.16 14.81 0.82
N ARG A 165 -0.60 15.99 0.58
CA ARG A 165 0.84 16.21 0.42
C ARG A 165 1.63 16.10 1.73
N ARG A 166 1.03 16.40 2.88
CA ARG A 166 1.74 16.41 4.18
C ARG A 166 1.42 15.25 5.10
N ARG A 167 0.21 14.71 5.03
CA ARG A 167 -0.26 13.70 5.99
C ARG A 167 -0.53 12.34 5.37
N CYS A 168 -1.23 12.32 4.22
CA CYS A 168 -1.67 11.09 3.58
C CYS A 168 -0.53 10.41 2.81
N LEU A 169 0.17 11.15 1.94
CA LEU A 169 1.05 10.56 0.94
C LEU A 169 2.44 10.13 1.47
N ARG A 170 2.64 10.12 2.80
CA ARG A 170 3.94 9.79 3.42
C ARG A 170 4.42 8.36 3.16
N CYS A 171 3.51 7.45 2.85
CA CYS A 171 3.82 6.03 2.61
C CYS A 171 4.14 5.70 1.15
N HIS A 172 4.02 6.65 0.21
CA HIS A 172 4.22 6.33 -1.21
C HIS A 172 5.69 6.20 -1.61
N ILE A 173 5.94 5.50 -2.70
CA ILE A 173 7.30 5.19 -3.18
C ILE A 173 8.07 6.45 -3.63
N HIS A 174 7.39 7.60 -3.74
CA HIS A 174 8.03 8.88 -4.05
C HIS A 174 8.76 9.50 -2.85
N THR A 175 8.54 8.97 -1.65
CA THR A 175 9.16 9.45 -0.42
C THR A 175 9.97 8.35 0.24
N GLU A 176 11.01 8.73 0.98
CA GLU A 176 11.66 7.82 1.93
C GLU A 176 10.78 7.59 3.17
N GLY A 177 11.00 6.48 3.87
CA GLY A 177 10.30 6.16 5.10
C GLY A 177 10.63 7.14 6.23
N SER A 178 9.66 7.38 7.13
CA SER A 178 9.90 8.13 8.37
C SER A 178 10.84 7.37 9.29
N THR A 179 11.56 8.08 10.17
CA THR A 179 12.39 7.48 11.22
C THR A 179 11.51 6.81 12.26
N GLY A 180 11.69 5.52 12.50
CA GLY A 180 10.97 4.77 13.51
C GLY A 180 10.96 3.28 13.19
N ASP A 181 10.78 2.46 14.22
CA ASP A 181 10.87 1.03 14.05
C ASP A 181 9.77 0.52 13.12
N GLY A 182 10.13 -0.32 12.17
CA GLY A 182 9.24 -0.82 11.13
C GLY A 182 9.09 0.12 9.92
N LEU A 183 9.43 1.41 10.05
CA LEU A 183 9.11 2.44 9.04
C LEU A 183 10.24 2.76 8.07
N TYR A 184 11.45 2.25 8.32
CA TYR A 184 12.59 2.47 7.44
C TYR A 184 12.39 1.78 6.08
N ARG A 185 12.58 2.58 5.01
CA ARG A 185 12.55 2.13 3.61
C ARG A 185 13.14 3.21 2.72
N ALA A 186 13.63 2.80 1.55
CA ALA A 186 14.00 3.71 0.48
C ALA A 186 12.77 4.22 -0.31
N SER A 187 13.02 5.11 -1.26
CA SER A 187 12.10 5.55 -2.31
C SER A 187 12.36 4.78 -3.62
N GLY A 188 11.44 4.87 -4.58
CA GLY A 188 11.57 4.31 -5.92
C GLY A 188 11.66 2.79 -5.95
N CYS A 189 12.47 2.23 -6.85
CA CYS A 189 12.62 0.78 -7.00
C CYS A 189 13.16 0.12 -5.71
N ALA A 190 14.08 0.79 -5.03
CA ALA A 190 14.65 0.33 -3.76
C ALA A 190 13.62 0.25 -2.63
N ALA A 191 12.49 0.97 -2.71
CA ALA A 191 11.42 0.88 -1.71
C ALA A 191 10.87 -0.56 -1.56
N CYS A 192 10.94 -1.36 -2.62
CA CYS A 192 10.52 -2.77 -2.60
C CYS A 192 11.70 -3.73 -2.69
N HIS A 193 12.74 -3.39 -3.46
CA HIS A 193 13.78 -4.35 -3.77
C HIS A 193 15.00 -4.28 -2.85
N VAL A 194 15.18 -3.22 -2.05
CA VAL A 194 16.28 -3.15 -1.08
C VAL A 194 15.73 -3.44 0.33
N PRO A 195 16.22 -4.50 1.01
CA PRO A 195 15.67 -4.90 2.29
C PRO A 195 16.04 -3.93 3.41
N TYR A 196 15.09 -3.68 4.30
CA TYR A 196 15.31 -2.96 5.57
C TYR A 196 14.86 -3.85 6.73
N GLU A 197 15.62 -3.81 7.83
CA GLU A 197 15.19 -4.37 9.12
C GLU A 197 14.33 -3.35 9.87
N ASP A 198 13.58 -3.81 10.88
CA ASP A 198 12.69 -2.95 11.66
C ASP A 198 13.42 -1.78 12.32
N ASP A 199 14.61 -2.00 12.87
CA ASP A 199 15.41 -0.92 13.49
C ASP A 199 16.19 -0.04 12.49
N GLY A 200 16.11 -0.37 11.19
CA GLY A 200 16.81 0.36 10.13
C GLY A 200 18.33 0.33 10.24
N ARG A 201 18.92 -0.68 10.89
CA ARG A 201 20.38 -0.80 10.99
C ARG A 201 20.96 -1.73 9.93
N TYR A 202 22.20 -1.47 9.55
CA TYR A 202 22.91 -2.29 8.58
C TYR A 202 23.33 -3.64 9.18
N ARG A 203 23.04 -4.72 8.45
CA ARG A 203 23.34 -6.13 8.80
C ARG A 203 24.42 -6.74 7.91
N GLY A 204 25.02 -5.94 7.04
CA GLY A 204 25.98 -6.38 6.06
C GLY A 204 27.44 -6.36 6.54
N SER A 205 28.33 -6.53 5.58
CA SER A 205 29.77 -6.71 5.81
C SER A 205 30.61 -5.47 5.53
N ASP A 206 30.02 -4.40 4.99
CA ASP A 206 30.69 -3.11 4.79
C ASP A 206 31.24 -2.57 6.11
N THR A 207 32.57 -2.40 6.18
CA THR A 207 33.26 -1.95 7.38
C THR A 207 33.16 -0.45 7.64
N ALA A 208 32.77 0.35 6.64
CA ALA A 208 32.62 1.79 6.80
C ALA A 208 31.24 2.21 7.33
N VAL A 209 30.26 1.29 7.35
CA VAL A 209 28.92 1.58 7.83
C VAL A 209 28.83 1.33 9.34
N ASP A 210 28.49 2.39 10.08
CA ASP A 210 28.19 2.29 11.52
C ASP A 210 26.93 1.43 11.75
N ARG A 211 27.11 0.32 12.45
CA ARG A 211 26.06 -0.68 12.73
C ARG A 211 25.08 -0.23 13.80
N GLU A 212 25.44 0.74 14.63
CA GLU A 212 24.55 1.28 15.67
C GLU A 212 23.63 2.37 15.12
N LYS A 213 24.00 2.98 13.99
CA LYS A 213 23.23 4.02 13.35
C LYS A 213 22.07 3.45 12.53
N ALA A 214 20.87 3.96 12.80
CA ALA A 214 19.67 3.63 12.06
C ALA A 214 19.55 4.43 10.74
N GLY A 215 18.59 4.04 9.91
CA GLY A 215 18.30 4.65 8.62
C GLY A 215 19.06 4.06 7.44
N TYR A 216 19.76 2.94 7.61
CA TYR A 216 20.44 2.21 6.54
C TYR A 216 19.63 0.97 6.11
N PRO A 217 19.75 0.54 4.85
CA PRO A 217 19.22 -0.75 4.45
C PRO A 217 19.90 -1.87 5.24
N ALA A 218 19.25 -3.03 5.33
CA ALA A 218 19.83 -4.20 5.97
C ALA A 218 21.13 -4.63 5.26
N ARG A 219 21.14 -4.58 3.93
CA ARG A 219 22.27 -4.97 3.08
C ARG A 219 22.24 -4.18 1.77
N HIS A 220 23.38 -4.05 1.11
CA HIS A 220 23.48 -3.42 -0.21
C HIS A 220 23.14 -4.42 -1.33
N VAL A 221 21.88 -4.85 -1.41
CA VAL A 221 21.43 -5.86 -2.40
C VAL A 221 20.05 -5.54 -2.96
N PHE A 222 19.82 -5.90 -4.23
CA PHE A 222 18.47 -6.02 -4.78
C PHE A 222 17.94 -7.43 -4.59
N ARG A 223 16.85 -7.55 -3.85
CA ARG A 223 16.21 -8.82 -3.52
C ARG A 223 15.01 -9.10 -4.43
N SER A 224 14.87 -10.37 -4.81
CA SER A 224 13.66 -10.97 -5.38
C SER A 224 13.68 -12.47 -5.03
N PRO A 225 12.57 -13.07 -4.57
CA PRO A 225 11.25 -12.48 -4.31
C PRO A 225 11.22 -11.55 -3.09
N ILE A 226 10.20 -10.69 -3.02
CA ILE A 226 10.02 -9.70 -1.96
C ILE A 226 9.28 -10.33 -0.76
N PRO A 227 9.83 -10.28 0.46
CA PRO A 227 9.18 -10.78 1.66
C PRO A 227 8.07 -9.83 2.17
N ASN A 228 7.17 -10.35 3.02
CA ASN A 228 5.98 -9.61 3.49
C ASN A 228 6.32 -8.35 4.29
N ASP A 229 7.33 -8.41 5.15
CA ASP A 229 7.82 -7.29 5.96
C ASP A 229 8.17 -6.07 5.11
N GLN A 230 8.72 -6.28 3.91
CA GLN A 230 9.01 -5.19 2.99
C GLN A 230 7.73 -4.50 2.48
N CYS A 231 6.65 -5.25 2.23
CA CYS A 231 5.35 -4.67 1.89
C CYS A 231 4.74 -3.92 3.09
N LEU A 232 4.90 -4.48 4.29
CA LEU A 232 4.41 -3.90 5.54
C LEU A 232 5.14 -2.61 5.94
N ARG A 233 6.25 -2.22 5.31
CA ARG A 233 6.84 -0.88 5.48
C ARG A 233 5.85 0.25 5.13
N CYS A 234 4.86 -0.04 4.28
CA CYS A 234 3.76 0.88 3.94
C CYS A 234 2.38 0.31 4.28
N HIS A 235 2.19 -0.99 4.08
CA HIS A 235 0.92 -1.70 4.25
C HIS A 235 0.66 -2.15 5.70
N ASN A 236 0.98 -1.28 6.66
CA ASN A 236 0.97 -1.62 8.10
C ASN A 236 -0.22 -1.08 8.89
N GLN A 237 -0.87 0.01 8.49
CA GLN A 237 -2.03 0.54 9.23
C GLN A 237 -3.27 -0.30 8.92
N ASN A 238 -4.48 0.18 9.22
CA ASN A 238 -5.73 -0.47 8.84
C ASN A 238 -5.99 -0.41 7.30
N HIS A 239 -5.05 -0.93 6.52
CA HIS A 239 -5.02 -1.04 5.07
C HIS A 239 -4.68 -2.49 4.70
N VAL A 240 -4.90 -2.86 3.43
CA VAL A 240 -4.56 -4.19 2.90
C VAL A 240 -3.11 -4.53 3.24
N GLY A 241 -2.88 -5.69 3.86
CA GLY A 241 -1.56 -6.22 4.21
C GLY A 241 -1.40 -6.40 5.72
N ALA A 242 -1.81 -5.43 6.52
CA ALA A 242 -1.85 -5.58 7.97
C ALA A 242 -2.86 -6.66 8.38
N ASP A 243 -4.03 -6.66 7.75
CA ASP A 243 -5.06 -7.69 7.95
C ASP A 243 -4.59 -9.09 7.58
N TYR A 244 -3.82 -9.21 6.49
CA TYR A 244 -3.17 -10.46 6.08
C TYR A 244 -2.31 -11.08 7.19
N MET A 245 -1.68 -10.23 8.00
CA MET A 245 -0.84 -10.63 9.12
C MET A 245 -1.57 -10.65 10.46
N GLY A 246 -2.90 -10.54 10.48
CA GLY A 246 -3.68 -10.52 11.73
C GLY A 246 -3.56 -9.21 12.51
N LEU A 247 -3.12 -8.11 11.89
CA LEU A 247 -2.84 -6.86 12.59
C LEU A 247 -3.98 -5.86 12.43
N PHE A 248 -4.53 -5.40 13.56
CA PHE A 248 -5.50 -4.30 13.61
C PHE A 248 -5.01 -3.19 14.52
N GLN A 249 -4.83 -1.99 13.99
CA GLN A 249 -4.16 -0.91 14.70
C GLN A 249 -4.98 -0.42 15.91
N HIS A 250 -4.29 -0.20 17.04
CA HIS A 250 -4.85 0.40 18.25
C HIS A 250 -5.22 1.87 18.07
N ASP A 251 -6.15 2.33 18.92
CA ASP A 251 -6.47 3.74 19.11
C ASP A 251 -5.30 4.61 19.56
N PHE A 252 -5.34 5.88 19.16
CA PHE A 252 -4.23 6.82 19.37
C PHE A 252 -4.02 7.10 20.86
N SER A 253 -5.09 7.09 21.67
CA SER A 253 -4.97 7.21 23.11
C SER A 253 -4.27 5.98 23.69
N GLU A 254 -3.35 6.23 24.62
CA GLU A 254 -2.62 5.18 25.33
C GLU A 254 -3.50 4.22 26.12
N ARG A 255 -4.71 4.64 26.47
CA ARG A 255 -5.70 3.83 27.20
C ARG A 255 -6.11 2.56 26.45
N TYR A 256 -5.92 2.55 25.13
CA TYR A 256 -6.25 1.40 24.29
C TYR A 256 -5.06 0.43 24.08
N ARG A 257 -3.96 0.57 24.84
CA ARG A 257 -2.74 -0.25 24.73
C ARG A 257 -2.69 -1.38 25.77
N SER A 258 -3.83 -2.03 26.01
CA SER A 258 -3.96 -3.17 26.93
C SER A 258 -3.91 -4.50 26.16
N PRO A 259 -3.31 -5.58 26.69
CA PRO A 259 -2.63 -5.65 27.99
C PRO A 259 -1.23 -5.02 27.96
N VAL A 260 -0.88 -4.33 29.05
CA VAL A 260 0.51 -3.95 29.30
C VAL A 260 1.23 -5.21 29.79
N GLY A 261 2.19 -5.70 29.01
CA GLY A 261 2.96 -6.89 29.39
C GLY A 261 3.84 -6.64 30.62
N ALA A 262 4.43 -7.71 31.17
CA ALA A 262 5.35 -7.62 32.32
C ALA A 262 6.57 -6.70 32.06
N SER A 263 6.94 -6.53 30.79
CA SER A 263 8.00 -5.61 30.32
C SER A 263 7.50 -4.20 29.99
N GLY A 264 6.24 -3.87 30.27
CA GLY A 264 5.60 -2.61 29.88
C GLY A 264 4.78 -2.71 28.58
N THR A 265 4.58 -1.57 27.92
CA THR A 265 3.84 -1.50 26.65
C THR A 265 4.61 -2.20 25.54
N SER A 266 3.89 -2.88 24.65
CA SER A 266 4.47 -3.52 23.47
C SER A 266 5.21 -2.49 22.60
N LYS A 267 6.25 -2.96 21.93
CA LYS A 267 7.05 -2.15 21.02
C LYS A 267 6.19 -1.68 19.85
N ARG A 268 6.08 -0.37 19.65
CA ARG A 268 5.32 0.25 18.55
C ARG A 268 6.06 0.13 17.22
N ILE A 269 5.92 -1.01 16.55
CA ILE A 269 6.39 -1.20 15.18
C ILE A 269 5.43 -0.47 14.24
N TYR A 270 5.93 0.18 13.20
CA TYR A 270 5.13 0.98 12.25
C TYR A 270 4.45 2.23 12.86
N GLY A 271 4.96 2.70 14.00
CA GLY A 271 4.55 3.95 14.66
C GLY A 271 3.36 3.81 15.63
N LEU A 272 2.62 2.71 15.60
CA LEU A 272 1.54 2.40 16.56
C LEU A 272 1.57 0.93 16.95
N ASP A 273 0.77 0.58 17.95
CA ASP A 273 0.59 -0.79 18.42
C ASP A 273 -0.66 -1.43 17.79
N TYR A 274 -0.83 -2.74 17.94
CA TYR A 274 -1.86 -3.54 17.26
C TYR A 274 -2.59 -4.50 18.20
N HIS A 275 -3.90 -4.64 17.97
CA HIS A 275 -4.61 -5.85 18.30
C HIS A 275 -4.15 -6.97 17.35
N HIS A 276 -3.80 -8.12 17.92
CA HIS A 276 -3.47 -9.33 17.18
C HIS A 276 -4.74 -10.19 17.04
N LEU A 277 -5.32 -10.19 15.84
CA LEU A 277 -6.49 -10.93 15.44
C LEU A 277 -6.10 -12.19 14.65
N ALA A 278 -7.10 -12.96 14.22
CA ALA A 278 -6.87 -14.13 13.37
C ALA A 278 -6.13 -13.76 12.07
N VAL A 279 -5.08 -14.51 11.78
CA VAL A 279 -4.22 -14.34 10.60
C VAL A 279 -4.91 -14.96 9.37
N ASP A 280 -4.58 -14.49 8.17
CA ASP A 280 -5.06 -15.14 6.94
C ASP A 280 -4.46 -16.54 6.80
N ILE A 281 -5.28 -17.52 6.44
CA ILE A 281 -4.83 -18.91 6.27
C ILE A 281 -3.65 -19.04 5.29
N HIS A 282 -3.57 -18.19 4.27
CA HIS A 282 -2.46 -18.22 3.32
C HIS A 282 -1.16 -17.75 3.98
N ALA A 283 -1.23 -16.74 4.85
CA ALA A 283 -0.08 -16.27 5.61
C ALA A 283 0.39 -17.35 6.61
N GLU A 284 -0.53 -18.00 7.31
CA GLU A 284 -0.24 -19.14 8.20
C GLU A 284 0.45 -20.29 7.47
N ARG A 285 0.08 -20.53 6.20
CA ARG A 285 0.74 -21.52 5.34
C ARG A 285 2.04 -21.03 4.71
N GLY A 286 2.46 -19.81 4.99
CA GLY A 286 3.75 -19.25 4.58
C GLY A 286 3.76 -18.67 3.17
N LEU A 287 2.59 -18.30 2.62
CA LEU A 287 2.52 -17.55 1.37
C LEU A 287 2.90 -16.10 1.61
N TRP A 288 3.70 -15.56 0.70
CA TRP A 288 4.07 -14.16 0.69
C TRP A 288 3.08 -13.35 -0.15
N CYS A 289 3.03 -12.03 0.04
CA CYS A 289 2.17 -11.13 -0.73
C CYS A 289 2.38 -11.34 -2.25
N VAL A 290 3.62 -11.58 -2.67
CA VAL A 290 4.01 -11.81 -4.07
C VAL A 290 3.58 -13.16 -4.65
N ASP A 291 3.08 -14.09 -3.82
CA ASP A 291 2.43 -15.31 -4.31
C ASP A 291 1.09 -15.01 -4.98
N CYS A 292 0.37 -14.00 -4.48
CA CYS A 292 -0.89 -13.53 -5.06
C CYS A 292 -0.70 -12.31 -5.97
N HIS A 293 0.13 -11.35 -5.54
CA HIS A 293 0.39 -10.08 -6.22
C HIS A 293 1.59 -10.17 -7.17
N ARG A 294 1.31 -10.20 -8.47
CA ARG A 294 2.34 -10.35 -9.52
C ARG A 294 2.97 -9.01 -9.88
N LYS A 295 4.04 -9.07 -10.69
CA LYS A 295 4.69 -7.87 -11.26
C LYS A 295 3.67 -6.93 -11.90
N ALA A 296 2.75 -7.48 -12.72
CA ALA A 296 1.72 -6.69 -13.40
C ALA A 296 0.73 -6.01 -12.44
N ASP A 297 0.48 -6.61 -11.28
CA ASP A 297 -0.46 -6.10 -10.28
C ASP A 297 0.17 -4.99 -9.42
N VAL A 298 1.47 -5.14 -9.12
CA VAL A 298 2.22 -4.26 -8.21
C VAL A 298 2.91 -3.14 -8.97
N MET A 299 3.76 -3.48 -9.94
CA MET A 299 4.46 -2.50 -10.78
C MET A 299 3.52 -1.91 -11.84
N GLY A 300 2.55 -2.68 -12.34
CA GLY A 300 1.61 -2.26 -13.37
C GLY A 300 1.74 -3.08 -14.66
N ASP A 301 0.78 -2.90 -15.56
CA ASP A 301 0.73 -3.54 -16.88
C ASP A 301 0.87 -2.54 -18.04
N GLY A 302 1.31 -1.31 -17.73
CA GLY A 302 1.43 -0.20 -18.68
C GLY A 302 0.16 0.64 -18.84
N LYS A 303 -0.94 0.32 -18.14
CA LYS A 303 -2.16 1.13 -18.11
C LYS A 303 -2.21 2.03 -16.87
N VAL A 304 -2.98 3.10 -16.98
CA VAL A 304 -3.33 3.98 -15.86
C VAL A 304 -4.65 3.53 -15.27
N TYR A 305 -4.68 3.38 -13.95
CA TYR A 305 -5.87 2.97 -13.22
C TYR A 305 -6.31 4.06 -12.24
N GLY A 306 -7.63 4.26 -12.12
CA GLY A 306 -8.22 5.21 -11.18
C GLY A 306 -8.54 4.64 -9.81
N TYR A 307 -8.41 3.32 -9.60
CA TYR A 307 -8.71 2.68 -8.32
C TYR A 307 -8.18 1.23 -8.28
N GLN A 308 -7.94 0.72 -7.07
CA GLN A 308 -7.22 -0.55 -6.86
C GLN A 308 -7.92 -1.80 -7.40
N MET A 309 -9.26 -1.80 -7.46
CA MET A 309 -10.02 -2.95 -7.98
C MET A 309 -10.07 -3.01 -9.51
N ALA A 310 -9.80 -1.91 -10.22
CA ALA A 310 -9.73 -1.92 -11.69
C ALA A 310 -8.51 -2.66 -12.22
N VAL A 311 -7.47 -2.82 -11.38
CA VAL A 311 -6.26 -3.56 -11.73
C VAL A 311 -6.63 -5.04 -11.77
N PRO A 312 -6.43 -5.74 -12.89
CA PRO A 312 -6.58 -7.20 -12.96
C PRO A 312 -5.62 -7.86 -11.97
N LYS A 313 -6.13 -8.75 -11.14
CA LYS A 313 -5.35 -9.44 -10.08
C LYS A 313 -5.66 -10.93 -10.11
N THR A 314 -4.76 -11.71 -9.52
CA THR A 314 -5.03 -13.10 -9.19
C THR A 314 -6.34 -13.22 -8.40
N SER A 315 -7.28 -14.02 -8.88
CA SER A 315 -8.56 -14.27 -8.21
C SER A 315 -8.49 -15.53 -7.36
N CYS A 316 -9.35 -15.63 -6.35
CA CYS A 316 -9.51 -16.85 -5.54
C CYS A 316 -9.82 -18.06 -6.44
N SER A 317 -10.71 -17.86 -7.42
CA SER A 317 -11.12 -18.92 -8.33
C SER A 317 -10.03 -19.37 -9.29
N GLY A 318 -9.03 -18.51 -9.55
CA GLY A 318 -7.84 -18.89 -10.31
C GLY A 318 -7.04 -20.00 -9.63
N CYS A 319 -6.97 -20.03 -8.29
CA CYS A 319 -6.23 -21.10 -7.58
C CYS A 319 -7.15 -22.23 -7.08
N HIS A 320 -8.36 -21.88 -6.64
CA HIS A 320 -9.26 -22.82 -5.99
C HIS A 320 -10.33 -23.40 -6.93
N GLY A 321 -10.46 -22.89 -8.15
CA GLY A 321 -11.63 -23.16 -8.99
C GLY A 321 -12.88 -22.42 -8.49
N GLY A 322 -14.06 -22.77 -8.99
CA GLY A 322 -15.27 -22.04 -8.64
C GLY A 322 -16.56 -22.65 -9.17
N PHE A 323 -17.62 -21.84 -9.09
CA PHE A 323 -18.93 -22.15 -9.65
C PHE A 323 -18.86 -22.55 -11.13
N ARG A 324 -19.87 -23.30 -11.59
CA ARG A 324 -19.98 -23.82 -12.97
C ARG A 324 -18.80 -24.68 -13.42
N GLY A 325 -18.15 -25.37 -12.49
CA GLY A 325 -17.04 -26.27 -12.78
C GLY A 325 -15.74 -25.56 -13.17
N ALA A 326 -15.60 -24.28 -12.83
CA ALA A 326 -14.35 -23.55 -13.04
C ALA A 326 -13.20 -24.28 -12.32
N ARG A 327 -12.13 -24.57 -13.06
CA ARG A 327 -10.93 -25.24 -12.54
C ARG A 327 -9.83 -24.23 -12.23
N PRO A 328 -8.85 -24.60 -11.38
CA PRO A 328 -7.66 -23.79 -11.19
C PRO A 328 -6.95 -23.52 -12.52
N ASP A 329 -6.45 -22.30 -12.67
CA ASP A 329 -5.71 -21.82 -13.82
C ASP A 329 -4.21 -22.14 -13.67
N PRO A 330 -3.65 -23.07 -14.47
CA PRO A 330 -2.25 -23.43 -14.38
C PRO A 330 -1.30 -22.34 -14.91
N SER A 331 -1.80 -21.27 -15.52
CA SER A 331 -0.97 -20.11 -15.91
C SER A 331 -0.55 -19.25 -14.71
N ILE A 332 -1.20 -19.44 -13.56
CA ILE A 332 -0.86 -18.76 -12.32
C ILE A 332 0.47 -19.31 -11.79
N PRO A 333 1.52 -18.46 -11.66
CA PRO A 333 2.81 -18.92 -11.15
C PRO A 333 2.67 -19.55 -9.77
N GLY A 334 3.18 -20.78 -9.63
CA GLY A 334 3.08 -21.55 -8.40
C GLY A 334 2.00 -22.63 -8.45
N VAL A 335 0.94 -22.49 -9.26
CA VAL A 335 -0.05 -23.54 -9.46
C VAL A 335 0.56 -24.68 -10.28
N VAL A 336 0.48 -25.89 -9.77
CA VAL A 336 1.00 -27.12 -10.38
C VAL A 336 -0.15 -28.10 -10.52
N ALA A 337 -0.49 -28.47 -11.75
CA ALA A 337 -1.48 -29.49 -12.05
C ALA A 337 -0.84 -30.89 -12.04
N GLY A 338 -1.52 -31.87 -11.44
CA GLY A 338 -1.13 -33.27 -11.42
C GLY A 338 -2.35 -34.18 -11.49
N GLY A 339 -2.79 -34.51 -12.70
CA GLY A 339 -4.02 -35.28 -12.91
C GLY A 339 -5.26 -34.52 -12.41
N SER A 340 -5.96 -35.08 -11.43
CA SER A 340 -7.10 -34.44 -10.75
C SER A 340 -6.69 -33.54 -9.58
N GLU A 341 -5.43 -33.58 -9.14
CA GLU A 341 -4.94 -32.77 -8.03
C GLU A 341 -4.29 -31.47 -8.51
N PHE A 342 -4.42 -30.42 -7.69
CA PHE A 342 -3.68 -29.18 -7.86
C PHE A 342 -2.88 -28.89 -6.60
N ARG A 343 -1.67 -28.35 -6.80
CA ARG A 343 -0.77 -27.94 -5.72
C ARG A 343 -0.30 -26.51 -5.97
N PHE A 344 0.15 -25.83 -4.92
CA PHE A 344 0.72 -24.50 -4.98
C PHE A 344 2.13 -24.48 -4.40
N ARG A 345 3.10 -23.98 -5.17
CA ARG A 345 4.49 -23.79 -4.73
C ARG A 345 4.73 -22.33 -4.35
N THR A 346 5.00 -22.07 -3.08
CA THR A 346 5.25 -20.70 -2.59
C THR A 346 6.54 -20.12 -3.17
N ARG A 347 6.60 -18.79 -3.33
CA ARG A 347 7.76 -18.09 -3.88
C ARG A 347 8.88 -17.96 -2.87
N GLY A 348 8.57 -17.76 -1.60
CA GLY A 348 9.54 -17.62 -0.52
C GLY A 348 10.23 -18.94 -0.22
N ALA A 349 9.71 -19.68 0.76
CA ALA A 349 10.29 -20.94 1.23
C ALA A 349 10.20 -22.12 0.23
N LYS A 350 9.64 -21.92 -0.97
CA LYS A 350 9.44 -22.97 -2.00
C LYS A 350 8.65 -24.18 -1.52
N ARG A 351 7.79 -24.00 -0.50
CA ARG A 351 6.94 -25.06 0.06
C ARG A 351 5.85 -25.41 -0.93
N LEU A 352 5.53 -26.71 -1.04
CA LEU A 352 4.48 -27.22 -1.91
C LEU A 352 3.25 -27.58 -1.05
N HIS A 353 2.12 -26.95 -1.31
CA HIS A 353 0.86 -27.18 -0.61
C HIS A 353 -0.16 -27.82 -1.55
N ARG A 354 -1.00 -28.72 -1.04
CA ARG A 354 -2.19 -29.16 -1.75
C ARG A 354 -3.21 -28.03 -1.78
N LEU A 355 -3.78 -27.72 -2.95
CA LEU A 355 -4.80 -26.68 -3.07
C LEU A 355 -6.16 -27.24 -2.63
N PRO A 356 -6.85 -26.63 -1.66
CA PRO A 356 -8.25 -26.94 -1.39
C PRO A 356 -9.07 -26.42 -2.58
N LEU A 357 -9.81 -27.31 -3.24
CA LEU A 357 -10.61 -26.94 -4.41
C LEU A 357 -12.03 -26.57 -4.01
N PHE A 358 -12.68 -25.76 -4.83
CA PHE A 358 -14.08 -25.43 -4.72
C PHE A 358 -14.91 -26.71 -4.75
N ASP A 359 -15.68 -26.92 -3.69
CA ASP A 359 -16.49 -28.12 -3.50
C ASP A 359 -17.98 -27.79 -3.60
N ALA A 360 -18.65 -28.28 -4.64
CA ALA A 360 -20.08 -28.04 -4.88
C ALA A 360 -21.00 -28.71 -3.84
N ASP A 361 -20.49 -29.71 -3.09
CA ASP A 361 -21.25 -30.41 -2.06
C ASP A 361 -21.36 -29.59 -0.76
N VAL A 362 -20.49 -28.59 -0.58
CA VAL A 362 -20.67 -27.58 0.46
C VAL A 362 -21.95 -26.82 0.16
N VAL A 363 -22.91 -26.85 1.09
CA VAL A 363 -24.28 -26.32 0.88
C VAL A 363 -24.29 -24.89 0.34
N ALA A 364 -23.38 -24.02 0.82
CA ALA A 364 -23.28 -22.64 0.34
C ALA A 364 -22.76 -22.54 -1.10
N HIS A 365 -21.86 -23.43 -1.54
CA HIS A 365 -21.36 -23.51 -2.90
C HIS A 365 -22.40 -24.07 -3.87
N GLY A 366 -23.31 -24.92 -3.41
CA GLY A 366 -24.44 -25.43 -4.20
C GLY A 366 -25.55 -24.40 -4.47
N VAL A 367 -25.47 -23.18 -3.93
CA VAL A 367 -26.42 -22.09 -4.18
C VAL A 367 -25.88 -21.21 -5.31
N MET A 368 -26.41 -21.38 -6.52
CA MET A 368 -25.94 -20.63 -7.70
C MET A 368 -26.03 -19.11 -7.55
N GLU A 369 -26.96 -18.60 -6.75
CA GLU A 369 -27.05 -17.17 -6.46
C GLU A 369 -25.81 -16.62 -5.73
N HIS A 370 -25.06 -17.47 -5.02
CA HIS A 370 -23.78 -17.12 -4.39
C HIS A 370 -22.62 -17.00 -5.37
N GLU A 371 -22.77 -17.38 -6.64
CA GLU A 371 -21.76 -17.11 -7.68
C GLU A 371 -21.45 -15.61 -7.79
N ARG A 372 -22.44 -14.77 -7.50
CA ARG A 372 -22.30 -13.32 -7.49
C ARG A 372 -21.65 -12.79 -6.21
N VAL A 373 -21.38 -13.62 -5.21
CA VAL A 373 -20.74 -13.20 -3.95
C VAL A 373 -19.23 -13.42 -4.10
N ARG A 374 -18.42 -12.41 -3.78
CA ARG A 374 -16.97 -12.60 -3.71
C ARG A 374 -16.64 -13.66 -2.66
N CYS A 375 -15.74 -14.59 -2.97
CA CYS A 375 -15.27 -15.59 -1.99
C CYS A 375 -14.81 -14.93 -0.69
N SER A 376 -14.08 -13.80 -0.78
CA SER A 376 -13.65 -13.03 0.40
C SER A 376 -14.80 -12.48 1.24
N ALA A 377 -15.98 -12.18 0.66
CA ALA A 377 -17.13 -11.74 1.45
C ALA A 377 -17.72 -12.86 2.31
N CYS A 378 -17.56 -14.10 1.87
CA CYS A 378 -17.97 -15.30 2.61
C CYS A 378 -16.86 -15.80 3.55
N HIS A 379 -15.61 -15.86 3.10
CA HIS A 379 -14.51 -16.50 3.83
C HIS A 379 -13.67 -15.57 4.71
N ALA A 380 -13.85 -14.25 4.63
CA ALA A 380 -13.17 -13.34 5.55
C ALA A 380 -13.63 -13.57 7.00
N GLN A 381 -12.69 -13.66 7.93
CA GLN A 381 -12.98 -13.80 9.36
C GLN A 381 -13.40 -12.46 9.96
N TRP A 382 -12.76 -11.37 9.52
CA TRP A 382 -12.99 -10.01 10.01
C TRP A 382 -12.57 -9.00 8.94
N SER A 383 -12.98 -7.73 9.07
CA SER A 383 -12.60 -6.65 8.14
C SER A 383 -12.54 -5.33 8.86
N PHE A 384 -11.57 -4.49 8.52
CA PHE A 384 -11.49 -3.12 9.01
C PHE A 384 -12.80 -2.35 8.83
N GLN A 385 -13.25 -1.71 9.90
CA GLN A 385 -14.37 -0.77 9.92
C GLN A 385 -13.97 0.46 10.76
N ASP A 386 -13.37 1.44 10.10
CA ASP A 386 -12.87 2.67 10.71
C ASP A 386 -13.85 3.83 10.44
N TYR A 387 -14.57 4.26 11.47
CA TYR A 387 -15.65 5.21 11.35
C TYR A 387 -15.22 6.61 11.81
N GLY A 388 -15.55 7.62 11.00
CA GLY A 388 -15.38 9.04 11.32
C GLY A 388 -13.92 9.42 11.57
N LEU A 389 -13.18 9.68 10.49
CA LEU A 389 -11.82 10.20 10.55
C LEU A 389 -11.83 11.72 10.67
N SER A 390 -11.60 12.22 11.88
CA SER A 390 -11.24 13.61 12.09
C SER A 390 -9.84 13.88 11.54
N VAL A 391 -9.75 14.88 10.66
CA VAL A 391 -8.49 15.41 10.13
C VAL A 391 -8.41 16.88 10.54
N ILE A 392 -7.41 17.19 11.35
CA ILE A 392 -7.36 18.47 12.06
C ILE A 392 -6.09 19.18 11.62
N ARG A 393 -6.26 20.32 10.96
CA ARG A 393 -5.18 21.19 10.54
C ARG A 393 -4.98 22.29 11.57
N GLU A 394 -3.78 22.41 12.14
CA GLU A 394 -3.51 23.42 13.17
C GLU A 394 -2.24 24.20 12.85
N ASP A 395 -2.37 25.53 12.73
CA ASP A 395 -1.25 26.47 12.63
C ASP A 395 -0.73 26.89 14.00
N ARG A 396 -1.52 26.68 15.05
CA ARG A 396 -1.16 26.85 16.46
C ARG A 396 -1.61 25.62 17.23
N LEU A 397 -0.67 24.92 17.86
CA LEU A 397 -0.97 23.78 18.72
C LEU A 397 -1.12 24.23 20.17
N ASP A 398 -2.20 23.81 20.80
CA ASP A 398 -2.42 23.97 22.24
C ASP A 398 -1.82 22.78 23.02
N PRO A 399 -1.00 23.03 24.06
CA PRO A 399 -0.34 21.96 24.82
C PRO A 399 -1.29 21.06 25.61
N LEU A 400 -2.43 21.57 26.10
CA LEU A 400 -3.34 20.77 26.92
C LEU A 400 -4.22 19.86 26.06
N LYS A 401 -4.54 20.28 24.84
CA LYS A 401 -5.38 19.52 23.90
C LYS A 401 -4.78 18.15 23.58
N TRP A 402 -3.46 18.07 23.40
CA TRP A 402 -2.78 16.88 22.89
C TRP A 402 -2.19 15.97 23.97
N LEU A 403 -2.35 16.34 25.24
CA LEU A 403 -1.86 15.55 26.37
C LEU A 403 -2.50 14.15 26.38
N GLY A 404 -1.67 13.11 26.28
CA GLY A 404 -2.13 11.71 26.20
C GLY A 404 -2.66 11.27 24.83
N LEU A 405 -2.54 12.13 23.81
CA LEU A 405 -2.95 11.91 22.41
C LEU A 405 -1.82 12.21 21.41
N GLU A 406 -0.58 12.31 21.88
CA GLU A 406 0.59 12.65 21.07
C GLU A 406 0.91 11.56 20.03
N ALA A 407 0.54 10.32 20.32
CA ALA A 407 0.73 9.21 19.40
C ALA A 407 -0.20 9.34 18.18
N GLN A 408 0.40 9.49 17.00
CA GLN A 408 -0.31 9.81 15.76
C GLN A 408 0.01 8.85 14.62
N GLY A 409 0.71 7.74 14.89
CA GLY A 409 1.19 6.79 13.88
C GLY A 409 2.13 7.40 12.84
N ASP A 410 2.64 8.60 13.11
CA ASP A 410 3.60 9.33 12.30
C ASP A 410 4.63 9.94 13.25
N PRO A 411 5.85 9.40 13.28
CA PRO A 411 6.90 9.87 14.17
C PRO A 411 7.21 11.36 14.04
N VAL A 412 7.00 11.95 12.86
CA VAL A 412 7.26 13.38 12.64
C VAL A 412 6.23 14.23 13.39
N VAL A 413 4.94 13.90 13.24
CA VAL A 413 3.87 14.63 13.93
C VAL A 413 3.91 14.35 15.43
N GLU A 414 4.13 13.10 15.83
CA GLU A 414 4.25 12.73 17.25
C GLU A 414 5.38 13.48 17.95
N LYS A 415 6.54 13.65 17.30
CA LYS A 415 7.65 14.46 17.86
C LYS A 415 7.21 15.90 18.11
N VAL A 416 6.51 16.51 17.16
CA VAL A 416 5.99 17.88 17.31
C VAL A 416 5.01 17.95 18.47
N LEU A 417 4.04 17.03 18.56
CA LEU A 417 3.05 17.04 19.65
C LEU A 417 3.70 16.83 21.03
N LEU A 418 4.69 15.92 21.13
CA LEU A 418 5.45 15.70 22.36
C LEU A 418 6.23 16.95 22.79
N GLU A 419 6.79 17.70 21.85
CA GLU A 419 7.49 18.95 22.12
C GLU A 419 6.54 20.00 22.72
N VAL A 420 5.36 20.19 22.11
CA VAL A 420 4.33 21.12 22.61
C VAL A 420 3.86 20.71 24.01
N SER A 421 3.51 19.42 24.22
CA SER A 421 3.05 18.93 25.52
C SER A 421 4.11 19.07 26.62
N ARG A 422 5.41 18.96 26.29
CA ARG A 422 6.52 19.14 27.25
C ARG A 422 6.75 20.61 27.60
N MET A 423 6.75 21.49 26.61
CA MET A 423 6.99 22.92 26.82
C MET A 423 5.83 23.59 27.57
N ARG A 424 4.62 23.01 27.53
CA ARG A 424 3.39 23.58 28.12
C ARG A 424 3.10 25.00 27.64
N GLN A 425 3.51 25.30 26.40
CA GLN A 425 3.25 26.57 25.72
C GLN A 425 2.77 26.31 24.29
N PRO A 426 1.93 27.18 23.73
CA PRO A 426 1.52 27.07 22.34
C PRO A 426 2.69 27.15 21.37
N LEU A 427 2.67 26.32 20.34
CA LEU A 427 3.69 26.29 19.29
C LEU A 427 3.03 26.51 17.93
N GLN A 428 3.71 27.23 17.04
CA GLN A 428 3.37 27.22 15.61
C GLN A 428 4.21 26.13 14.93
N PRO A 429 3.65 24.94 14.65
CA PRO A 429 4.44 23.86 14.08
C PRO A 429 4.74 24.14 12.61
N ALA A 430 5.70 23.42 12.05
CA ALA A 430 5.89 23.31 10.61
C ALA A 430 6.16 21.85 10.25
N THR A 431 5.50 21.36 9.20
CA THR A 431 5.65 19.97 8.76
C THR A 431 5.99 19.88 7.28
N ARG A 432 6.70 18.81 6.92
CA ARG A 432 7.27 18.65 5.59
C ARG A 432 6.20 18.23 4.58
N ASP A 433 6.18 18.95 3.47
CA ASP A 433 5.56 18.56 2.22
C ASP A 433 6.31 17.40 1.58
N ARG A 434 5.63 16.27 1.40
CA ARG A 434 6.22 15.02 0.91
C ARG A 434 6.38 14.99 -0.61
N VAL A 435 5.86 15.98 -1.33
CA VAL A 435 6.00 16.11 -2.79
C VAL A 435 7.06 17.16 -3.13
N SER A 436 6.95 18.38 -2.58
CA SER A 436 7.93 19.45 -2.86
C SER A 436 9.17 19.42 -1.96
N TRP A 437 9.14 18.63 -0.88
CA TRP A 437 10.17 18.55 0.17
C TRP A 437 10.37 19.82 1.00
N THR A 438 9.55 20.85 0.80
CA THR A 438 9.60 22.10 1.58
C THR A 438 8.91 21.96 2.94
N LEU A 439 9.36 22.73 3.93
CA LEU A 439 8.63 22.87 5.20
C LEU A 439 7.48 23.85 4.97
N LYS A 440 6.27 23.44 5.35
CA LYS A 440 5.09 24.30 5.31
C LYS A 440 4.59 24.51 6.73
N LYS A 441 4.01 25.68 6.97
CA LYS A 441 3.40 26.04 8.24
C LYS A 441 2.39 24.98 8.68
N GLY A 442 2.31 24.79 9.98
CA GLY A 442 1.29 24.03 10.67
C GLY A 442 1.46 22.50 10.62
N ALA A 443 0.55 21.78 11.27
CA ALA A 443 0.56 20.32 11.36
C ALA A 443 -0.84 19.72 11.12
N TRP A 444 -0.85 18.45 10.72
CA TRP A 444 -2.06 17.64 10.57
C TRP A 444 -2.09 16.53 11.61
N SER A 445 -3.11 16.53 12.45
CA SER A 445 -3.42 15.47 13.40
C SER A 445 -4.67 14.70 12.97
N LEU A 446 -4.78 13.45 13.44
CA LEU A 446 -5.88 12.54 13.11
C LEU A 446 -6.59 12.09 14.39
N GLY A 447 -7.87 11.76 14.27
CA GLY A 447 -8.65 11.09 15.31
C GLY A 447 -9.74 10.23 14.70
N TRP A 448 -9.96 9.03 15.24
CA TRP A 448 -11.07 8.17 14.83
C TRP A 448 -12.22 8.27 15.84
N ARG A 449 -13.47 8.21 15.37
CA ARG A 449 -14.64 8.07 16.25
C ARG A 449 -14.77 6.65 16.77
N TYR A 450 -14.71 5.66 15.86
CA TYR A 450 -14.75 4.24 16.22
C TYR A 450 -13.87 3.43 15.29
N ARG A 451 -13.27 2.37 15.84
CA ARG A 451 -12.63 1.33 15.05
C ARG A 451 -13.12 -0.04 15.49
N ARG A 452 -13.57 -0.85 14.54
CA ARG A 452 -14.09 -2.21 14.75
C ARG A 452 -13.62 -3.13 13.62
N TRP A 453 -13.69 -4.45 13.83
CA TRP A 453 -13.32 -5.46 12.84
C TRP A 453 -14.44 -6.46 12.49
N GLU A 454 -15.57 -6.43 13.20
CA GLU A 454 -16.54 -7.53 13.20
C GLU A 454 -17.68 -7.33 12.19
N LEU A 455 -18.08 -6.08 11.96
CA LEU A 455 -19.30 -5.76 11.24
C LEU A 455 -19.00 -5.55 9.77
N MET A 456 -19.46 -6.46 8.92
CA MET A 456 -19.09 -6.47 7.51
C MET A 456 -20.30 -6.17 6.61
N PRO A 457 -20.66 -4.89 6.42
CA PRO A 457 -21.73 -4.49 5.52
C PRO A 457 -21.42 -4.93 4.10
N LEU A 458 -22.47 -5.27 3.34
CA LEU A 458 -22.34 -5.67 1.94
C LEU A 458 -22.69 -4.50 1.01
N GLY A 459 -22.02 -4.47 -0.13
CA GLY A 459 -22.33 -3.65 -1.27
C GLY A 459 -22.05 -4.42 -2.56
N VAL A 460 -21.94 -3.70 -3.67
CA VAL A 460 -21.67 -4.26 -4.99
C VAL A 460 -20.47 -3.55 -5.59
N ASP A 461 -19.52 -4.33 -6.06
CA ASP A 461 -18.31 -3.81 -6.70
C ASP A 461 -18.51 -3.47 -8.19
N HIS A 462 -17.42 -3.03 -8.81
CA HIS A 462 -17.35 -2.63 -10.22
C HIS A 462 -17.66 -3.76 -11.23
N GLU A 463 -17.65 -5.03 -10.82
CA GLU A 463 -17.99 -6.19 -11.65
C GLU A 463 -19.42 -6.70 -11.36
N GLY A 464 -20.19 -5.98 -10.52
CA GLY A 464 -21.55 -6.39 -10.16
C GLY A 464 -21.63 -7.52 -9.12
N ARG A 465 -20.51 -7.85 -8.45
CA ARG A 465 -20.45 -8.87 -7.40
C ARG A 465 -20.69 -8.27 -6.01
N PHE A 466 -21.35 -9.04 -5.15
CA PHE A 466 -21.53 -8.70 -3.75
C PHE A 466 -20.22 -8.83 -3.00
N SER A 467 -19.84 -7.77 -2.30
CA SER A 467 -18.57 -7.67 -1.58
C SER A 467 -18.78 -6.95 -0.26
N ILE A 468 -17.87 -7.16 0.68
CA ILE A 468 -17.80 -6.34 1.89
C ILE A 468 -17.47 -4.91 1.46
N VAL A 469 -18.10 -3.92 2.10
CA VAL A 469 -17.72 -2.51 1.97
C VAL A 469 -17.16 -2.01 3.30
N ARG A 470 -16.22 -1.07 3.24
CA ARG A 470 -15.67 -0.44 4.44
C ARG A 470 -15.68 1.09 4.34
N PRO A 471 -15.83 1.79 5.46
CA PRO A 471 -15.63 3.24 5.52
C PRO A 471 -14.14 3.53 5.37
N LEU A 472 -13.72 3.98 4.18
CA LEU A 472 -12.33 4.40 3.95
C LEU A 472 -12.20 5.92 3.94
N TYR A 473 -13.28 6.62 3.57
CA TYR A 473 -13.28 8.06 3.36
C TYR A 473 -14.44 8.70 4.13
N GLN A 474 -14.43 8.65 5.46
CA GLN A 474 -15.41 9.34 6.30
C GLN A 474 -14.75 10.53 7.01
N PHE A 475 -14.37 11.56 6.25
CA PHE A 475 -13.63 12.69 6.79
C PHE A 475 -14.51 13.67 7.56
N ILE A 476 -13.97 14.21 8.64
CA ILE A 476 -14.50 15.31 9.43
C ILE A 476 -13.36 16.32 9.55
N VAL A 477 -13.48 17.48 8.92
CA VAL A 477 -12.35 18.41 8.68
C VAL A 477 -12.44 19.59 9.64
N SER A 478 -11.34 19.87 10.35
CA SER A 478 -11.18 21.07 11.15
C SER A 478 -9.92 21.83 10.73
N TYR A 479 -9.95 23.15 10.88
CA TYR A 479 -8.82 24.04 10.66
C TYR A 479 -8.79 25.11 11.76
N VAL A 480 -7.63 25.21 12.42
CA VAL A 480 -7.32 26.22 13.43
C VAL A 480 -6.15 27.06 12.92
N ASP A 481 -6.36 28.37 12.85
CA ASP A 481 -5.36 29.30 12.35
C ASP A 481 -4.31 29.69 13.41
N GLU A 482 -3.38 30.58 13.05
CA GLU A 482 -2.30 31.03 13.93
C GLU A 482 -2.77 31.80 15.17
N ALA A 483 -3.95 32.44 15.09
CA ALA A 483 -4.56 33.13 16.21
C ALA A 483 -5.26 32.15 17.17
N GLY A 484 -5.40 30.88 16.79
CA GLY A 484 -6.14 29.87 17.53
C GLY A 484 -7.64 29.88 17.21
N TYR A 485 -8.07 30.60 16.17
CA TYR A 485 -9.46 30.60 15.74
C TYR A 485 -9.75 29.36 14.90
N ALA A 486 -10.80 28.62 15.28
CA ALA A 486 -11.26 27.44 14.55
C ALA A 486 -12.16 27.88 13.38
N ALA A 487 -11.53 28.27 12.26
CA ALA A 487 -12.23 28.69 11.05
C ALA A 487 -13.08 27.57 10.43
N LEU A 488 -12.65 26.31 10.60
CA LEU A 488 -13.47 25.13 10.31
C LEU A 488 -13.48 24.26 11.55
N ASP A 489 -14.67 23.86 12.01
CA ASP A 489 -14.81 22.95 13.15
C ASP A 489 -15.75 21.79 12.82
N GLY A 490 -15.18 20.61 12.65
CA GLY A 490 -15.97 19.38 12.51
C GLY A 490 -16.74 19.29 11.20
N ILE A 491 -16.28 19.93 10.13
CA ILE A 491 -17.01 20.05 8.87
C ILE A 491 -16.98 18.73 8.11
N ILE A 492 -18.15 18.19 7.80
CA ILE A 492 -18.29 17.08 6.85
C ILE A 492 -18.22 17.67 5.44
N PRO A 493 -17.25 17.27 4.61
CA PRO A 493 -17.16 17.81 3.25
C PRO A 493 -18.39 17.43 2.40
N ILE A 494 -18.56 18.13 1.28
CA ILE A 494 -19.56 17.81 0.26
C ILE A 494 -18.83 17.32 -0.98
N ARG A 495 -19.39 16.35 -1.69
CA ARG A 495 -18.84 15.86 -2.96
C ARG A 495 -18.75 16.99 -3.98
N GLY A 496 -17.77 16.93 -4.89
CA GLY A 496 -17.61 17.98 -5.90
C GLY A 496 -18.69 18.00 -6.98
N ASP A 497 -19.58 17.01 -7.03
CA ASP A 497 -20.82 17.03 -7.83
C ASP A 497 -22.04 17.52 -7.03
N PHE A 498 -21.84 17.90 -5.77
CA PHE A 498 -22.86 18.39 -4.83
C PHE A 498 -24.01 17.41 -4.54
N THR A 499 -23.84 16.12 -4.86
CA THR A 499 -24.93 15.13 -4.74
C THR A 499 -25.19 14.66 -3.31
N SER A 500 -24.16 14.64 -2.46
CA SER A 500 -24.26 14.16 -1.08
C SER A 500 -23.02 14.53 -0.26
N LYS A 501 -23.04 14.15 1.03
CA LYS A 501 -21.87 14.19 1.90
C LYS A 501 -20.66 13.54 1.22
N GLY A 502 -19.49 14.12 1.44
CA GLY A 502 -18.16 13.69 1.05
C GLY A 502 -17.68 12.40 1.72
N TRP A 503 -18.61 11.52 2.10
CA TRP A 503 -18.32 10.24 2.72
C TRP A 503 -18.48 9.10 1.72
N ALA A 504 -17.63 8.08 1.80
CA ALA A 504 -17.75 6.90 0.97
C ALA A 504 -17.41 5.60 1.70
N PHE A 505 -18.26 4.59 1.48
CA PHE A 505 -17.92 3.20 1.75
C PHE A 505 -17.48 2.56 0.45
N SER A 506 -16.28 1.98 0.44
CA SER A 506 -15.71 1.38 -0.75
C SER A 506 -15.74 -0.14 -0.64
N PRO A 507 -16.05 -0.87 -1.74
CA PRO A 507 -15.91 -2.30 -1.74
C PRO A 507 -14.46 -2.71 -1.43
N TYR A 508 -14.36 -3.77 -0.64
CA TYR A 508 -13.13 -4.23 -0.01
C TYR A 508 -13.01 -5.75 -0.14
N VAL A 509 -11.76 -6.20 -0.27
CA VAL A 509 -11.40 -7.62 -0.27
C VAL A 509 -10.56 -7.83 0.98
N PRO A 510 -11.15 -8.26 2.12
CA PRO A 510 -10.38 -8.53 3.32
C PRO A 510 -9.40 -9.67 3.07
N HIS A 511 -8.19 -9.51 3.60
CA HIS A 511 -7.15 -10.53 3.58
C HIS A 511 -7.14 -11.23 4.95
N THR A 512 -8.27 -11.81 5.32
CA THR A 512 -8.48 -12.48 6.61
C THR A 512 -9.15 -13.83 6.40
N VAL A 513 -8.87 -14.45 5.25
CA VAL A 513 -9.55 -15.64 4.75
C VAL A 513 -9.29 -16.82 5.68
N SER A 514 -10.34 -17.59 5.97
CA SER A 514 -10.22 -18.89 6.63
C SER A 514 -10.77 -20.02 5.75
N PRO A 515 -10.45 -21.29 6.07
CA PRO A 515 -10.99 -22.44 5.35
C PRO A 515 -12.53 -22.50 5.40
N ALA A 516 -13.13 -22.05 6.50
CA ALA A 516 -14.57 -22.07 6.69
C ALA A 516 -15.21 -20.73 6.29
N GLY A 517 -16.30 -20.79 5.53
CA GLY A 517 -17.12 -19.61 5.29
C GLY A 517 -17.81 -19.12 6.57
N ARG A 518 -18.10 -17.82 6.63
CA ARG A 518 -18.96 -17.20 7.65
C ARG A 518 -20.32 -17.87 7.68
N SER A 519 -20.97 -17.84 8.85
CA SER A 519 -22.31 -18.38 9.01
C SER A 519 -23.32 -17.70 8.07
N CYS A 520 -24.35 -18.42 7.62
CA CYS A 520 -25.40 -17.84 6.78
C CYS A 520 -26.03 -16.58 7.41
N MET A 521 -26.11 -16.53 8.74
CA MET A 521 -26.69 -15.40 9.48
C MET A 521 -25.78 -14.18 9.55
N SER A 522 -24.49 -14.34 9.23
CA SER A 522 -23.57 -13.22 9.12
C SER A 522 -23.96 -12.27 7.98
N CYS A 523 -24.64 -12.80 6.95
CA CYS A 523 -25.19 -12.04 5.83
C CYS A 523 -26.72 -11.98 5.85
N HIS A 524 -27.41 -13.13 5.90
CA HIS A 524 -28.87 -13.19 5.93
C HIS A 524 -29.43 -12.86 7.31
N LEU A 525 -30.56 -12.16 7.37
CA LEU A 525 -31.13 -11.64 8.63
C LEU A 525 -30.21 -10.63 9.36
N SER A 526 -29.08 -10.25 8.77
CA SER A 526 -28.14 -9.31 9.37
C SER A 526 -28.41 -7.89 8.88
N ARG A 527 -28.77 -7.02 9.84
CA ARG A 527 -28.98 -5.58 9.59
C ARG A 527 -27.73 -4.89 9.10
N SER A 528 -26.59 -5.20 9.73
CA SER A 528 -25.31 -4.62 9.36
C SER A 528 -24.90 -5.06 7.97
N ALA A 529 -25.05 -6.35 7.63
CA ALA A 529 -24.79 -6.85 6.27
C ALA A 529 -25.70 -6.19 5.23
N ALA A 530 -26.96 -5.90 5.58
CA ALA A 530 -27.90 -5.16 4.74
C ALA A 530 -27.59 -3.65 4.63
N GLY A 531 -26.55 -3.15 5.31
CA GLY A 531 -26.17 -1.73 5.29
C GLY A 531 -27.14 -0.82 6.03
N LEU A 532 -27.80 -1.31 7.09
CA LEU A 532 -28.73 -0.52 7.90
C LEU A 532 -28.08 0.12 9.15
N GLY A 533 -26.76 0.03 9.28
CA GLY A 533 -26.03 0.44 10.47
C GLY A 533 -26.02 -0.63 11.56
N TRP A 534 -25.46 -0.27 12.72
CA TRP A 534 -25.31 -1.20 13.85
C TRP A 534 -26.59 -1.37 14.65
N MET A 535 -27.30 -0.27 14.90
CA MET A 535 -28.49 -0.22 15.74
C MET A 535 -29.62 0.54 15.04
N ASP A 536 -30.84 0.40 15.57
CA ASP A 536 -31.97 1.24 15.18
C ASP A 536 -31.79 2.68 15.72
N GLY A 537 -32.47 3.63 15.07
CA GLY A 537 -32.38 5.05 15.41
C GLY A 537 -31.30 5.82 14.63
N THR A 538 -31.25 7.12 14.88
CA THR A 538 -30.35 8.07 14.21
C THR A 538 -29.70 8.97 15.25
N THR A 539 -28.37 8.91 15.34
CA THR A 539 -27.51 9.83 16.10
C THR A 539 -26.30 10.15 15.21
N PRO A 540 -25.55 11.24 15.49
CA PRO A 540 -24.33 11.54 14.73
C PRO A 540 -23.37 10.36 14.64
N ASP A 541 -23.24 9.59 15.72
CA ASP A 541 -22.37 8.42 15.80
C ASP A 541 -22.94 7.20 15.07
N LEU A 542 -24.24 6.92 15.21
CA LEU A 542 -24.88 5.81 14.50
C LEU A 542 -24.91 6.04 12.99
N ASP A 543 -25.00 7.30 12.54
CA ASP A 543 -24.99 7.66 11.13
C ASP A 543 -23.65 7.33 10.47
N LEU A 544 -22.54 7.36 11.21
CA LEU A 544 -21.24 6.93 10.69
C LEU A 544 -21.27 5.46 10.28
N THR A 545 -22.06 4.64 10.97
CA THR A 545 -22.11 3.18 10.75
C THR A 545 -22.93 2.78 9.52
N ARG A 546 -23.70 3.73 8.95
CA ARG A 546 -24.53 3.50 7.77
C ARG A 546 -23.69 3.71 6.50
N PRO A 547 -23.60 2.71 5.60
CA PRO A 547 -22.82 2.85 4.38
C PRO A 547 -23.22 4.05 3.53
N ALA A 548 -22.28 4.96 3.28
CA ALA A 548 -22.40 6.02 2.29
C ALA A 548 -22.04 5.50 0.88
N PRO A 549 -22.61 6.05 -0.21
CA PRO A 549 -22.31 5.60 -1.56
C PRO A 549 -20.81 5.58 -1.88
N PRO A 550 -20.30 4.63 -2.68
CA PRO A 550 -18.92 4.66 -3.13
C PRO A 550 -18.55 5.94 -3.90
N ALA A 551 -17.26 6.26 -3.96
CA ALA A 551 -16.77 7.41 -4.74
C ALA A 551 -16.61 7.10 -6.24
N VAL A 552 -16.40 5.83 -6.57
CA VAL A 552 -16.11 5.39 -7.94
C VAL A 552 -17.41 4.93 -8.63
N PRO A 553 -17.72 5.45 -9.83
CA PRO A 553 -18.86 4.97 -10.63
C PRO A 553 -18.79 3.47 -10.91
N GLY A 554 -19.94 2.81 -10.96
CA GLY A 554 -20.06 1.37 -11.18
C GLY A 554 -20.01 0.52 -9.91
N MET A 555 -19.55 1.07 -8.79
CA MET A 555 -19.73 0.49 -7.46
C MET A 555 -20.99 1.07 -6.81
N ARG A 556 -21.71 0.28 -6.01
CA ARG A 556 -22.94 0.75 -5.36
C ARG A 556 -23.22 0.06 -4.04
N LEU A 557 -24.10 0.66 -3.26
CA LEU A 557 -24.74 -0.02 -2.14
C LEU A 557 -25.77 -1.05 -2.62
N LEU A 558 -26.23 -1.90 -1.72
CA LEU A 558 -27.36 -2.79 -2.00
C LEU A 558 -28.63 -1.98 -2.31
N SER A 559 -29.35 -2.39 -3.33
CA SER A 559 -30.69 -1.86 -3.64
C SER A 559 -31.70 -2.22 -2.54
N GLY A 560 -32.81 -1.49 -2.47
CA GLY A 560 -33.91 -1.82 -1.54
C GLY A 560 -34.40 -3.26 -1.67
N ARG A 561 -34.51 -3.77 -2.91
CA ARG A 561 -34.91 -5.15 -3.20
C ARG A 561 -33.88 -6.18 -2.70
N GLU A 562 -32.59 -5.92 -2.89
CA GLU A 562 -31.51 -6.79 -2.41
C GLU A 562 -31.50 -6.83 -0.87
N ARG A 563 -31.62 -5.68 -0.21
CA ARG A 563 -31.73 -5.59 1.27
C ARG A 563 -32.93 -6.36 1.78
N GLN A 564 -34.10 -6.18 1.16
CA GLN A 564 -35.32 -6.88 1.58
C GLN A 564 -35.18 -8.40 1.47
N ARG A 565 -34.57 -8.91 0.40
CA ARG A 565 -34.30 -10.35 0.21
C ARG A 565 -33.30 -10.90 1.21
N LEU A 566 -32.29 -10.10 1.60
CA LEU A 566 -31.30 -10.47 2.60
C LEU A 566 -31.93 -10.62 3.99
N LEU A 567 -32.81 -9.69 4.35
CA LEU A 567 -33.48 -9.61 5.66
C LEU A 567 -34.72 -10.50 5.77
N ASN A 568 -35.31 -10.90 4.64
CA ASN A 568 -36.50 -11.74 4.61
C ASN A 568 -36.24 -12.99 3.76
N PRO A 569 -35.38 -13.91 4.25
CA PRO A 569 -34.98 -15.07 3.49
C PRO A 569 -36.16 -16.03 3.23
N SER A 570 -36.15 -16.67 2.07
CA SER A 570 -37.23 -17.52 1.59
C SER A 570 -37.35 -18.85 2.36
N LYS A 571 -38.46 -19.57 2.16
CA LYS A 571 -38.59 -20.98 2.61
C LYS A 571 -37.46 -21.87 2.08
N ARG A 572 -36.98 -21.63 0.84
CA ARG A 572 -35.84 -22.35 0.24
C ARG A 572 -34.56 -22.12 1.06
N TRP A 573 -34.27 -20.87 1.44
CA TRP A 573 -33.14 -20.56 2.30
C TRP A 573 -33.23 -21.28 3.65
N ARG A 574 -34.40 -21.31 4.31
CA ARG A 574 -34.58 -22.02 5.59
C ARG A 574 -34.24 -23.51 5.48
N LYS A 575 -34.67 -24.16 4.40
CA LYS A 575 -34.34 -25.57 4.11
C LYS A 575 -32.84 -25.77 3.90
N LEU A 576 -32.20 -24.89 3.12
CA LEU A 576 -30.75 -24.96 2.87
C LEU A 576 -29.93 -24.71 4.14
N ARG A 577 -30.29 -23.71 4.95
CA ARG A 577 -29.66 -23.48 6.26
C ARG A 577 -29.80 -24.70 7.17
N PHE A 578 -30.98 -25.31 7.23
CA PHE A 578 -31.18 -26.52 8.03
C PHE A 578 -30.30 -27.68 7.55
N ARG A 579 -30.15 -27.87 6.23
CA ARG A 579 -29.20 -28.85 5.67
C ARG A 579 -27.76 -28.53 6.06
N ALA A 580 -27.33 -27.27 5.96
CA ALA A 580 -25.98 -26.86 6.34
C ALA A 580 -25.68 -27.15 7.82
N LEU A 581 -26.63 -26.95 8.71
CA LEU A 581 -26.51 -27.26 10.14
C LEU A 581 -26.46 -28.76 10.44
N ARG A 582 -27.04 -29.61 9.58
CA ARG A 582 -26.97 -31.09 9.72
C ARG A 582 -25.73 -31.69 9.06
N ASN A 583 -25.21 -31.02 8.03
CA ASN A 583 -24.02 -31.42 7.28
C ASN A 583 -22.73 -30.81 7.84
N THR A 584 -22.73 -30.21 9.03
CA THR A 584 -21.50 -29.97 9.77
C THR A 584 -20.92 -31.33 10.14
N ARG A 585 -20.20 -31.96 9.20
CA ARG A 585 -19.18 -32.94 9.54
C ARG A 585 -18.28 -32.22 10.53
N ASP A 586 -18.08 -32.82 11.71
CA ASP A 586 -17.10 -32.37 12.68
C ASP A 586 -15.79 -32.11 11.94
N VAL A 587 -15.45 -30.84 11.75
CA VAL A 587 -14.10 -30.47 11.37
C VAL A 587 -13.30 -30.77 12.63
N PRO A 588 -12.33 -31.71 12.61
CA PRO A 588 -11.48 -31.89 13.77
C PRO A 588 -10.85 -30.52 14.04
N MET A 589 -11.03 -30.01 15.26
CA MET A 589 -10.13 -28.97 15.75
C MET A 589 -8.75 -29.61 15.68
N GLY A 590 -7.99 -29.27 14.64
CA GLY A 590 -6.63 -29.75 14.48
C GLY A 590 -5.85 -29.34 15.71
N ASP A 591 -5.17 -30.31 16.32
CA ASP A 591 -4.33 -30.12 17.48
C ASP A 591 -3.48 -28.86 17.32
N ALA A 592 -3.69 -27.92 18.23
CA ALA A 592 -2.73 -26.86 18.50
C ALA A 592 -1.50 -27.53 19.12
N GLY A 593 -0.50 -27.81 18.28
CA GLY A 593 0.84 -28.25 18.64
C GLY A 593 1.87 -27.32 18.05
#